data_AF-E2BTL2-F1
#
_entry.id   AF-E2BTL2-F1
#
_cell.length_a   1.000
_cell.length_b   1.000
_cell.length_c   1.000
_cell.angle_alpha   90.00
_cell.angle_beta   90.00
_cell.angle_gamma   90.00
#
_symmetry.space_group_name_H-M   'P 1'
#
loop_
_entity.id
_entity.type
_entity.pdbx_description
1 polymer ?
#
loop_
_entity_poly.entity_id
_entity_poly.type
_entity_poly.pdbx_seq_one_letter_code
_entity_poly.pdbx_strand_id
1 'polypeptide(L)'
;MKNAVWETTGTISPDGYFNFCVPFSVLLGFCEDYKHIMINAHHELILLRSRRDHNSLLGSSVLDSKIELFKMQWRMPHVILNDINELSLLKTLENE
;
A
#
# COMPACT_ATOMS: atom_id res chain seq x y z
N MET A 1 16.59 3.31 11.55
CA MET A 1 15.48 3.25 10.57
C MET A 1 16.00 3.79 9.24
N LYS A 2 16.29 2.92 8.28
CA LYS A 2 16.42 3.34 6.88
C LYS A 2 14.99 3.59 6.42
N ASN A 3 14.57 4.86 6.35
CA ASN A 3 13.28 5.20 5.75
C ASN A 3 13.24 4.52 4.38
N ALA A 4 12.11 3.87 4.04
CA ALA A 4 11.91 3.14 2.79
C ALA A 4 12.63 3.89 1.68
N VAL A 5 13.73 3.32 1.18
CA VAL A 5 14.73 4.07 0.43
C VAL A 5 14.06 4.62 -0.82
N TRP A 6 13.82 5.94 -0.83
CA TRP A 6 13.45 6.67 -2.02
C TRP A 6 14.72 6.73 -2.88
N GLU A 7 15.03 5.67 -3.63
CA GLU A 7 16.01 5.78 -4.71
C GLU A 7 15.36 6.63 -5.82
N THR A 8 15.49 7.95 -5.68
CA THR A 8 15.00 8.95 -6.64
C THR A 8 15.90 9.06 -7.87
N THR A 9 16.84 8.15 -8.08
CA THR A 9 17.91 8.30 -9.08
C THR A 9 17.54 7.82 -10.49
N GLY A 10 16.27 7.60 -10.84
CA GLY A 10 15.97 7.12 -12.20
C GLY A 10 14.56 7.23 -12.77
N THR A 11 13.59 7.94 -12.16
CA THR A 11 12.17 7.79 -12.56
C THR A 11 11.34 9.08 -12.56
N ILE A 12 11.96 10.25 -12.72
CA ILE A 12 11.20 11.46 -13.06
C ILE A 12 11.08 11.49 -14.59
N SER A 13 9.86 11.44 -15.12
CA SER A 13 9.66 11.57 -16.56
C SER A 13 10.03 12.98 -17.03
N PRO A 14 10.40 13.17 -18.32
CA PRO A 14 10.63 14.50 -18.89
C PRO A 14 9.44 15.46 -18.70
N ASP A 15 8.24 14.89 -18.55
CA ASP A 15 6.98 15.61 -18.37
C ASP A 15 6.66 15.92 -16.90
N GLY A 16 7.55 15.57 -15.96
CA GLY A 16 7.40 15.87 -14.53
C GLY A 16 6.55 14.88 -13.73
N TYR A 17 6.14 13.75 -14.32
CA TYR A 17 5.42 12.70 -13.61
C TYR A 17 6.39 11.76 -12.89
N PHE A 18 5.95 11.24 -11.75
CA PHE A 18 6.68 10.23 -11.00
C PHE A 18 5.73 9.15 -10.50
N ASN A 19 6.26 7.93 -10.35
CA ASN A 19 5.55 6.79 -9.77
C ASN A 19 6.45 6.11 -8.75
N PHE A 20 5.90 5.73 -7.60
CA PHE A 20 6.61 5.01 -6.57
C PHE A 20 5.73 3.91 -5.97
N CYS A 21 6.38 2.87 -5.45
CA CYS A 21 5.72 1.79 -4.73
C CYS A 21 6.20 1.85 -3.28
N VAL A 22 5.27 1.94 -2.33
CA VAL A 22 5.59 1.82 -0.90
C VAL A 22 5.33 0.37 -0.50
N PRO A 23 6.35 -0.37 -0.03
CA PRO A 23 6.15 -1.72 0.47
C PRO A 23 5.12 -1.71 1.59
N PHE A 24 4.22 -2.68 1.57
CA PHE A 24 3.12 -2.73 2.51
C PHE A 24 3.59 -2.88 3.96
N SER A 25 4.71 -3.57 4.17
CA SER A 25 5.42 -3.66 5.44
C SER A 25 5.77 -2.31 6.08
N VAL A 26 6.02 -1.28 5.27
CA VAL A 26 6.35 0.06 5.77
C VAL A 26 5.10 0.77 6.29
N LEU A 27 3.94 0.54 5.66
CA LEU A 27 2.68 1.17 6.04
C LEU A 27 1.98 0.39 7.16
N LEU A 28 1.83 -0.93 6.98
CA LEU A 28 1.20 -1.85 7.91
C LEU A 28 2.22 -2.88 8.39
N GLY A 29 3.22 -2.44 9.15
CA GLY A 29 4.23 -3.34 9.75
C GLY A 29 3.61 -4.44 10.60
N PHE A 30 2.41 -4.24 11.17
CA PHE A 30 1.68 -5.29 11.89
C PHE A 30 1.28 -6.47 11.00
N CYS A 31 1.14 -6.26 9.69
CA CYS A 31 0.83 -7.32 8.75
C CYS A 31 2.03 -8.25 8.49
N GLU A 32 3.27 -7.84 8.80
CA GLU A 32 4.43 -8.70 8.60
C GLU A 32 4.36 -9.99 9.43
N ASP A 33 3.80 -9.89 10.64
CA ASP A 33 3.64 -11.03 11.55
C ASP A 33 2.27 -11.71 11.44
N TYR A 34 1.38 -11.24 10.56
CA TYR A 34 0.06 -11.82 10.40
C TYR A 34 0.12 -13.11 9.59
N LYS A 35 -0.01 -14.25 10.29
CA LYS A 35 0.10 -15.60 9.69
C LYS A 35 -1.22 -16.22 9.25
N HIS A 36 -2.33 -15.51 9.42
CA HIS A 36 -3.66 -16.03 9.11
C HIS A 36 -4.10 -15.61 7.70
N ILE A 37 -4.95 -16.43 7.08
CA ILE A 37 -5.58 -16.12 5.80
C ILE A 37 -6.86 -15.34 6.10
N MET A 38 -7.07 -14.20 5.44
CA MET A 38 -8.33 -13.47 5.49
C MET A 38 -9.20 -13.90 4.31
N ILE A 39 -10.36 -14.48 4.58
CA ILE A 39 -11.29 -14.98 3.56
C ILE A 39 -12.44 -13.98 3.42
N ASN A 40 -12.74 -13.58 2.18
CA ASN A 40 -13.86 -12.68 1.86
C ASN A 40 -13.85 -11.35 2.65
N ALA A 41 -12.66 -10.84 2.99
CA ALA A 41 -12.53 -9.57 3.68
C ALA A 41 -12.75 -8.41 2.69
N HIS A 42 -13.68 -7.50 3.02
CA HIS A 42 -13.77 -6.22 2.32
C HIS A 42 -12.59 -5.34 2.71
N HIS A 43 -11.79 -4.91 1.74
CA HIS A 43 -10.60 -4.10 1.96
C HIS A 43 -10.85 -2.66 1.58
N GLU A 44 -10.62 -1.73 2.51
CA GLU A 44 -10.68 -0.29 2.26
C GLU A 44 -9.40 0.37 2.76
N LEU A 45 -8.85 1.31 1.98
CA LEU A 45 -7.72 2.14 2.39
C LEU A 45 -8.16 3.60 2.45
N ILE A 46 -8.12 4.17 3.65
CA ILE A 46 -8.44 5.57 3.88
C ILE A 46 -7.15 6.30 4.26
N LEU A 47 -6.78 7.30 3.46
CA LEU A 47 -5.65 8.19 3.76
C LEU A 47 -6.17 9.49 4.34
N LEU A 48 -5.78 9.79 5.58
CA LEU A 48 -6.13 11.03 6.25
C LEU A 48 -4.88 11.90 6.37
N ARG A 49 -4.92 13.10 5.80
CA ARG A 49 -3.87 14.10 6.00
C ARG A 49 -4.00 14.71 7.39
N SER A 50 -2.88 14.86 8.09
CA SER A 50 -2.86 15.66 9.31
C SER A 50 -3.30 17.09 9.02
N ARG A 51 -3.92 17.74 10.02
CA ARG A 51 -4.23 19.17 9.97
C ARG A 51 -2.98 20.05 10.00
N ARG A 52 -1.84 19.50 10.44
CA ARG A 52 -0.58 20.23 10.62
C ARG A 52 0.50 19.66 9.71
N ASP A 53 1.20 20.53 9.01
CA ASP A 53 2.20 20.18 8.00
C ASP A 53 3.63 20.08 8.58
N HIS A 54 3.76 19.86 9.90
CA HIS A 54 5.03 19.80 10.64
C HIS A 54 6.06 18.79 10.10
N ASN A 55 5.59 17.64 9.58
CA ASN A 55 6.43 16.60 8.99
C ASN A 55 6.34 16.58 7.45
N SER A 56 5.91 17.67 6.84
CA SER A 56 5.83 17.79 5.38
C SER A 56 7.14 18.36 4.82
N LEU A 57 7.51 17.91 3.63
CA LEU A 57 8.54 18.57 2.84
C LEU A 57 7.86 19.69 2.04
N LEU A 58 8.28 20.93 2.29
CA LEU A 58 7.81 22.09 1.55
C LEU A 58 8.68 22.28 0.31
N GLY A 59 8.03 22.35 -0.86
CA GLY A 59 8.69 22.77 -2.10
C GLY A 59 9.11 24.25 -2.03
N SER A 60 9.96 24.67 -2.96
CA SER A 60 10.32 26.08 -3.08
C SER A 60 9.07 26.93 -3.37
N SER A 61 8.83 27.95 -2.53
CA SER A 61 7.68 28.86 -2.63
C SER A 61 7.62 29.64 -3.94
N VAL A 62 8.71 29.68 -4.72
CA VAL A 62 8.79 30.39 -5.99
C VAL A 62 8.04 29.65 -7.11
N LEU A 63 7.78 28.36 -6.95
CA LEU A 63 7.29 27.48 -8.02
C LEU A 63 5.85 26.97 -7.83
N ASP A 64 5.13 27.43 -6.80
CA ASP A 64 3.77 26.95 -6.46
C ASP A 64 3.60 25.44 -6.70
N SER A 65 4.48 24.65 -6.06
CA SER A 65 4.60 23.22 -6.31
C SER A 65 3.34 22.48 -5.86
N LYS A 66 2.49 22.12 -6.82
CA LYS A 66 1.28 21.31 -6.61
C LYS A 66 1.58 19.85 -6.94
N ILE A 67 1.25 18.95 -6.01
CA ILE A 67 1.28 17.50 -6.26
C ILE A 67 -0.14 17.05 -6.54
N GLU A 68 -0.36 16.47 -7.72
CA GLU A 68 -1.63 15.87 -8.11
C GLU A 68 -1.53 14.34 -8.06
N LEU A 69 -2.43 13.72 -7.30
CA LEU A 69 -2.52 12.27 -7.21
C LEU A 69 -3.39 11.74 -8.36
N PHE A 70 -2.75 11.22 -9.39
CA PHE A 70 -3.46 10.64 -10.55
C PHE A 70 -4.08 9.28 -10.25
N LYS A 71 -3.33 8.43 -9.53
CA LYS A 71 -3.74 7.05 -9.29
C LYS A 71 -3.15 6.54 -7.98
N MET A 72 -3.99 5.94 -7.16
CA MET A 72 -3.57 5.12 -6.04
C MET A 72 -4.01 3.68 -6.31
N GLN A 73 -3.07 2.74 -6.24
CA GLN A 73 -3.36 1.34 -6.43
C GLN A 73 -2.81 0.54 -5.27
N TRP A 74 -3.61 -0.41 -4.82
CA TRP A 74 -3.20 -1.38 -3.85
C TRP A 74 -2.91 -2.72 -4.52
N ARG A 75 -1.80 -3.35 -4.13
CA ARG A 75 -1.42 -4.68 -4.63
C ARG A 75 -1.40 -5.64 -3.45
N MET A 76 -2.52 -6.32 -3.20
CA MET A 76 -2.54 -7.47 -2.29
C MET A 76 -2.15 -8.73 -3.04
N PRO A 77 -1.29 -9.59 -2.45
CA PRO A 77 -1.18 -10.98 -2.88
C PRO A 77 -2.54 -11.67 -2.73
N HIS A 78 -2.98 -12.36 -3.77
CA HIS A 78 -4.20 -13.17 -3.74
C HIS A 78 -3.83 -14.64 -3.90
N VAL A 79 -4.28 -15.48 -2.97
CA VAL A 79 -4.07 -16.92 -3.02
C VAL A 79 -5.34 -17.58 -3.52
N ILE A 80 -5.21 -18.41 -4.55
CA ILE A 80 -6.32 -19.20 -5.12
C ILE A 80 -6.10 -20.64 -4.70
N LEU A 81 -7.13 -21.27 -4.14
CA LEU A 81 -7.10 -22.69 -3.78
C LEU A 81 -7.44 -23.55 -5.01
N ASN A 82 -6.96 -24.79 -4.99
CA ASN A 82 -7.47 -25.81 -5.92
C ASN A 82 -8.75 -26.44 -5.34
N ASP A 83 -9.51 -27.13 -6.18
CA ASP A 83 -10.82 -27.68 -5.82
C ASP A 83 -10.77 -28.58 -4.55
N ILE A 84 -9.71 -29.37 -4.39
CA ILE A 84 -9.52 -30.26 -3.23
C ILE A 84 -9.33 -29.45 -1.93
N ASN A 85 -8.46 -28.45 -1.97
CA ASN A 85 -8.14 -27.61 -0.82
C ASN A 85 -9.30 -26.66 -0.48
N GLU A 86 -10.03 -26.17 -1.49
CA GLU A 86 -11.22 -25.35 -1.31
C GLU A 86 -12.30 -26.14 -0.55
N LEU A 87 -12.57 -27.37 -0.97
CA LEU A 87 -13.56 -28.23 -0.31
C LEU A 87 -13.16 -28.59 1.14
N SER A 88 -11.85 -28.75 1.39
CA SER A 88 -11.32 -28.94 2.74
C SER A 88 -11.48 -27.69 3.61
N LEU A 89 -11.22 -26.50 3.04
CA LEU A 89 -11.35 -25.22 3.73
C LEU A 89 -12.82 -24.94 4.09
N LEU A 90 -13.76 -25.12 3.16
CA LEU A 90 -15.19 -24.93 3.42
C LEU A 90 -15.69 -25.81 4.57
N LYS A 91 -15.32 -27.10 4.58
CA LYS A 91 -15.65 -28.00 5.70
C LYS A 91 -15.05 -27.56 7.02
N THR A 92 -13.88 -26.93 7.01
CA THR A 92 -13.25 -26.44 8.24
C THR A 92 -14.01 -25.23 8.79
N LEU A 93 -14.42 -24.31 7.90
CA LEU A 93 -15.20 -23.11 8.26
C LEU A 93 -16.63 -23.44 8.73
N GLU A 94 -17.25 -24.51 8.22
CA GLU A 94 -18.60 -24.94 8.64
C GLU A 94 -18.63 -25.65 10.01
N ASN A 95 -17.48 -26.16 10.48
CA ASN A 95 -17.39 -26.89 11.75
C ASN A 95 -16.86 -26.03 12.92
N GLU A 96 -16.61 -24.73 12.69
CA GLU A 96 -16.44 -23.72 13.75
C GLU A 96 -17.80 -23.17 14.21
#